data_AF-A0A7C4RLX5-F1
#
_entry.id   AF-A0A7C4RLX5-F1
#
_cell.length_a   1.000
_cell.length_b   1.000
_cell.length_c   1.000
_cell.angle_alpha   90.00
_cell.angle_beta   90.00
_cell.angle_gamma   90.00
#
_symmetry.space_group_name_H-M   'P 1'
#
loop_
_entity.id
_entity.type
_entity.pdbx_description
1 polymer ?
#
loop_
_entity_poly.entity_id
_entity_poly.type
_entity_poly.pdbx_seq_one_letter_code
_entity_poly.pdbx_strand_id
1 'polypeptide(L)'
;MIKETSGKSTENLLPFEFLDRELIMKREYSSSGKFGVQPEERTTAEMLNYSIINIDKPAGITSHQVSALVKDILEIDKAGHSGTLDPGVTGVLPIGVNKATRIMQWLLTAGKEYVCLMHIHGDLDKNKIIFEMKKFTGKLKQLPPVKSAVKREIRERNIYYVDIIDIDGRDVLFKIGTQAGTYIRKWVHDFGLVLGTNAHMVELRRTKAGPFNEENLTTLTDLKDAYYYYKEEGDDSALRRMLITPEKAVSHLKKIYVMDTTVNSLCHGAFLKVPGIVKLEKTIGKEDVVAVMTLKNELVLVGKAKMSSEDILREERGIAVQTEQVFMDASLYPKIEKF
;
A
#
# COMPACT_ATOMS: atom_id res chain seq x y z
N MET A 1 -37.45 -21.50 5.79
CA MET A 1 -36.73 -20.22 6.04
C MET A 1 -35.38 -20.55 6.66
N ILE A 2 -34.39 -20.85 5.83
CA ILE A 2 -33.01 -21.09 6.26
C ILE A 2 -32.28 -19.78 5.96
N LYS A 3 -31.79 -19.13 7.02
CA LYS A 3 -30.87 -18.00 6.92
C LYS A 3 -29.56 -18.53 6.36
N GLU A 4 -29.25 -18.19 5.12
CA GLU A 4 -27.88 -18.29 4.61
C GLU A 4 -27.03 -17.23 5.31
N THR A 5 -26.25 -17.69 6.28
CA THR A 5 -25.12 -16.97 6.83
C THR A 5 -24.13 -16.69 5.71
N SER A 6 -23.99 -15.40 5.39
CA SER A 6 -22.92 -14.85 4.56
C SER A 6 -21.55 -15.16 5.20
N GLY A 7 -20.96 -16.28 4.82
CA GLY A 7 -19.56 -16.58 5.13
C GLY A 7 -18.68 -15.57 4.39
N LYS A 8 -17.96 -14.72 5.14
CA LYS A 8 -16.80 -14.02 4.59
C LYS A 8 -15.78 -15.09 4.22
N SER A 9 -15.63 -15.40 2.92
CA SER A 9 -14.63 -16.36 2.46
C SER A 9 -13.23 -15.78 2.73
N THR A 10 -12.40 -16.57 3.39
CA THR A 10 -10.99 -16.31 3.68
C THR A 10 -10.08 -16.46 2.46
N GLU A 11 -10.63 -16.55 1.24
CA GLU A 11 -9.89 -17.07 0.06
C GLU A 11 -9.21 -15.99 -0.78
N ASN A 12 -9.59 -14.72 -0.66
CA ASN A 12 -9.09 -13.63 -1.51
C ASN A 12 -8.22 -12.63 -0.74
N LEU A 13 -7.04 -13.10 -0.29
CA LEU A 13 -6.08 -12.28 0.45
C LEU A 13 -4.78 -12.08 -0.34
N LEU A 14 -4.26 -10.85 -0.35
CA LEU A 14 -2.92 -10.53 -0.84
C LEU A 14 -1.86 -11.06 0.14
N PRO A 15 -0.61 -11.32 -0.33
CA PRO A 15 0.43 -11.94 0.51
C PRO A 15 0.68 -11.30 1.88
N PHE A 16 0.56 -9.98 1.98
CA PHE A 16 0.83 -9.26 3.22
C PHE A 16 -0.32 -9.34 4.24
N GLU A 17 -1.54 -9.72 3.81
CA GLU A 17 -2.75 -9.73 4.62
C GLU A 17 -2.84 -10.98 5.53
N PHE A 18 -2.12 -12.06 5.20
CA PHE A 18 -2.06 -13.29 6.02
C PHE A 18 -0.69 -13.52 6.67
N LEU A 19 0.20 -12.51 6.66
CA LEU A 19 1.48 -12.62 7.37
C LEU A 19 1.26 -12.75 8.87
N ASP A 20 1.96 -13.70 9.48
CA ASP A 20 2.10 -13.74 10.93
C ASP A 20 2.95 -12.54 11.39
N ARG A 21 2.31 -11.65 12.16
CA ARG A 21 2.87 -10.42 12.72
C ARG A 21 3.14 -10.54 14.22
N GLU A 22 3.28 -11.77 14.73
CA GLU A 22 3.73 -12.01 16.10
C GLU A 22 4.98 -11.19 16.41
N LEU A 23 4.90 -10.39 17.47
CA LEU A 23 6.02 -9.59 17.97
C LEU A 23 6.79 -10.38 19.02
N ILE A 24 8.10 -10.45 18.84
CA ILE A 24 9.04 -11.03 19.78
C ILE A 24 9.84 -9.92 20.46
N MET A 25 10.03 -10.05 21.78
CA MET A 25 10.79 -9.10 22.58
C MET A 25 12.28 -9.46 22.52
N LYS A 26 13.14 -8.48 22.19
CA LYS A 26 14.60 -8.61 22.32
C LYS A 26 15.06 -8.15 23.71
N ARG A 27 14.37 -7.17 24.31
CA ARG A 27 14.70 -6.60 25.63
C ARG A 27 13.53 -5.83 26.21
N GLU A 28 13.54 -5.64 27.53
CA GLU A 28 12.63 -4.74 28.21
C GLU A 28 13.07 -3.28 28.05
N TYR A 29 12.15 -2.43 27.59
CA TYR A 29 12.35 -0.98 27.48
C TYR A 29 10.99 -0.29 27.38
N SER A 30 10.82 0.84 28.09
CA SER A 30 9.64 1.69 28.00
C SER A 30 10.01 3.05 27.39
N SER A 31 9.13 3.57 26.52
CA SER A 31 9.30 4.93 25.99
C SER A 31 9.14 5.95 27.12
N SER A 32 9.95 7.00 27.08
CA SER A 32 9.93 8.08 28.07
C SER A 32 8.64 8.91 28.06
N GLY A 33 7.87 8.84 26.98
CA GLY A 33 6.67 9.67 26.75
C GLY A 33 6.97 11.16 26.47
N LYS A 34 8.22 11.61 26.62
CA LYS A 34 8.60 13.03 26.50
C LYS A 34 8.71 13.55 25.06
N PHE A 35 8.91 12.65 24.10
CA PHE A 35 9.26 12.97 22.71
C PHE A 35 8.37 12.21 21.74
N GLY A 36 7.98 12.83 20.63
CA GLY A 36 7.03 12.23 19.68
C GLY A 36 5.63 12.03 20.27
N VAL A 37 4.70 11.65 19.41
CA VAL A 37 3.29 11.41 19.75
C VAL A 37 2.78 10.18 19.01
N GLN A 38 1.67 9.58 19.45
CA GLN A 38 1.06 8.53 18.63
C GLN A 38 0.60 9.14 17.29
N PRO A 39 0.69 8.42 16.15
CA PRO A 39 0.28 8.94 14.86
C PRO A 39 -1.14 9.53 14.84
N GLU A 40 -2.06 8.94 15.60
CA GLU A 40 -3.46 9.34 15.71
C GLU A 40 -3.67 10.64 16.50
N GLU A 41 -2.69 11.03 17.32
CA GLU A 41 -2.73 12.23 18.19
C GLU A 41 -2.17 13.49 17.51
N ARG A 42 -1.52 13.35 16.35
CA ARG A 42 -0.99 14.49 15.57
C ARG A 42 -2.10 15.48 15.25
N THR A 43 -1.86 16.77 15.18
CA THR A 43 -2.87 17.78 14.78
C THR A 43 -3.20 17.69 13.29
N THR A 44 -4.31 18.28 12.85
CA THR A 44 -4.67 18.34 11.42
C THR A 44 -3.63 19.11 10.59
N ALA A 45 -3.06 20.19 11.15
CA ALA A 45 -1.99 20.94 10.50
C ALA A 45 -0.71 20.09 10.29
N GLU A 46 -0.34 19.26 11.26
CA GLU A 46 0.77 18.31 11.11
C GLU A 46 0.45 17.24 10.06
N MET A 47 -0.78 16.72 10.08
CA MET A 47 -1.23 15.70 9.12
C MET A 47 -1.29 16.22 7.68
N LEU A 48 -1.70 17.47 7.44
CA LEU A 48 -1.63 18.08 6.09
C LEU A 48 -0.20 18.14 5.53
N ASN A 49 0.81 18.16 6.41
CA ASN A 49 2.22 18.11 6.02
C ASN A 49 2.76 16.68 5.84
N TYR A 50 2.08 15.68 6.39
CA TYR A 50 2.58 14.31 6.46
C TYR A 50 1.45 13.29 6.55
N SER A 51 0.67 13.15 5.48
CA SER A 51 -0.43 12.17 5.40
C SER A 51 -0.62 11.64 3.98
N ILE A 52 -1.56 10.71 3.86
CA ILE A 52 -1.95 10.10 2.61
C ILE A 52 -3.46 10.23 2.49
N ILE A 53 -3.93 10.58 1.31
CA ILE A 53 -5.35 10.65 1.01
C ILE A 53 -5.65 9.56 0.00
N ASN A 54 -6.64 8.74 0.31
CA ASN A 54 -7.02 7.63 -0.54
C ASN A 54 -8.19 8.04 -1.44
N ILE A 55 -7.85 8.54 -2.62
CA ILE A 55 -8.82 9.10 -3.55
C ILE A 55 -9.57 7.98 -4.28
N ASP A 56 -10.90 8.11 -4.39
CA ASP A 56 -11.66 7.41 -5.44
C ASP A 56 -11.36 8.12 -6.76
N LYS A 57 -10.40 7.58 -7.51
CA LYS A 57 -10.04 8.19 -8.78
C LYS A 57 -11.26 8.11 -9.72
N PRO A 58 -11.74 9.25 -10.28
CA PRO A 58 -12.78 9.21 -11.29
C PRO A 58 -12.22 8.74 -12.64
N ALA A 59 -13.13 8.27 -13.51
CA ALA A 59 -12.81 7.98 -14.90
C ALA A 59 -12.60 9.29 -15.68
N GLY A 60 -11.81 9.22 -16.75
CA GLY A 60 -11.63 10.33 -17.71
C GLY A 60 -10.38 11.18 -17.49
N ILE A 61 -9.76 11.14 -16.30
CA ILE A 61 -8.52 11.88 -16.00
C ILE A 61 -7.36 10.95 -15.65
N THR A 62 -6.13 11.37 -15.93
CA THR A 62 -4.91 10.64 -15.57
C THR A 62 -4.68 10.70 -14.05
N SER A 63 -3.97 9.69 -13.51
CA SER A 63 -3.59 9.72 -12.08
C SER A 63 -2.69 10.92 -11.72
N HIS A 64 -1.90 11.44 -12.66
CA HIS A 64 -1.10 12.65 -12.46
C HIS A 64 -1.97 13.91 -12.31
N GLN A 65 -3.03 14.04 -13.13
CA GLN A 65 -3.99 15.13 -12.99
C GLN A 65 -4.72 15.06 -11.63
N VAL A 66 -5.07 13.86 -11.14
CA VAL A 66 -5.65 13.72 -9.79
C VAL A 66 -4.69 14.23 -8.72
N SER A 67 -3.40 13.87 -8.80
CA SER A 67 -2.39 14.39 -7.85
C SER A 67 -2.25 15.92 -7.92
N ALA A 68 -2.31 16.52 -9.11
CA ALA A 68 -2.30 17.96 -9.27
C ALA A 68 -3.55 18.62 -8.64
N LEU A 69 -4.74 18.05 -8.88
CA LEU A 69 -5.98 18.54 -8.27
C LEU A 69 -5.95 18.45 -6.75
N VAL A 70 -5.45 17.35 -6.16
CA VAL A 70 -5.29 17.25 -4.70
C VAL A 70 -4.32 18.29 -4.16
N LYS A 71 -3.22 18.56 -4.87
CA LYS A 71 -2.28 19.62 -4.51
C LYS A 71 -2.97 20.99 -4.48
N ASP A 72 -3.73 21.29 -5.53
CA ASP A 72 -4.39 22.59 -5.69
C ASP A 72 -5.54 22.76 -4.69
N ILE A 73 -6.35 21.72 -4.47
CA ILE A 73 -7.46 21.73 -3.50
C ILE A 73 -6.96 22.02 -2.09
N LEU A 74 -5.85 21.39 -1.67
CA LEU A 74 -5.31 21.53 -0.32
C LEU A 74 -4.31 22.67 -0.18
N GLU A 75 -4.04 23.42 -1.26
CA GLU A 75 -3.10 24.53 -1.29
C GLU A 75 -1.70 24.15 -0.73
N ILE A 76 -1.24 22.94 -1.07
CA ILE A 76 0.04 22.39 -0.59
C ILE A 76 1.11 22.44 -1.68
N ASP A 77 2.37 22.29 -1.28
CA ASP A 77 3.49 22.36 -2.22
C ASP A 77 3.60 21.13 -3.13
N LYS A 78 3.30 19.95 -2.58
CA LYS A 78 3.58 18.68 -3.24
C LYS A 78 2.51 17.63 -2.96
N ALA A 79 2.06 16.95 -4.02
CA ALA A 79 1.27 15.74 -3.94
C ALA A 79 1.79 14.72 -4.96
N GLY A 80 1.71 13.43 -4.62
CA GLY A 80 2.16 12.37 -5.52
C GLY A 80 1.46 11.04 -5.21
N HIS A 81 1.08 10.31 -6.25
CA HIS A 81 0.39 9.04 -6.12
C HIS A 81 1.35 7.83 -6.15
N SER A 82 0.85 6.69 -5.68
CA SER A 82 1.48 5.38 -5.90
C SER A 82 0.65 4.50 -6.83
N GLY A 83 1.30 3.98 -7.88
CA GLY A 83 0.69 3.06 -8.85
C GLY A 83 -0.31 3.75 -9.76
N THR A 84 0.14 4.17 -10.94
CA THR A 84 -0.67 4.86 -11.95
C THR A 84 -1.83 3.98 -12.43
N LEU A 85 -3.03 4.55 -12.40
CA LEU A 85 -4.22 4.05 -13.08
C LEU A 85 -4.38 4.77 -14.42
N ASP A 86 -4.71 4.01 -15.48
CA ASP A 86 -5.06 4.54 -16.80
C ASP A 86 -6.25 5.52 -16.69
N PRO A 87 -6.44 6.44 -17.65
CA PRO A 87 -7.51 7.44 -17.59
C PRO A 87 -8.91 6.87 -17.35
N GLY A 88 -9.27 5.77 -18.02
CA GLY A 88 -10.58 5.11 -17.87
C GLY A 88 -10.74 4.23 -16.63
N VAL A 89 -9.70 4.09 -15.80
CA VAL A 89 -9.71 3.19 -14.63
C VAL A 89 -10.03 3.98 -13.36
N THR A 90 -10.92 3.46 -12.52
CA THR A 90 -11.39 4.13 -11.29
C THR A 90 -10.89 3.46 -10.01
N GLY A 91 -11.23 4.03 -8.85
CA GLY A 91 -11.02 3.41 -7.55
C GLY A 91 -9.78 3.87 -6.82
N VAL A 92 -9.34 3.05 -5.88
CA VAL A 92 -8.30 3.32 -4.88
C VAL A 92 -7.05 3.94 -5.48
N LEU A 93 -6.77 5.21 -5.18
CA LEU A 93 -5.54 5.91 -5.55
C LEU A 93 -4.96 6.62 -4.33
N PRO A 94 -4.00 6.01 -3.62
CA PRO A 94 -3.30 6.65 -2.52
C PRO A 94 -2.42 7.79 -3.04
N ILE A 95 -2.60 8.98 -2.46
CA ILE A 95 -1.86 10.20 -2.77
C ILE A 95 -1.19 10.70 -1.50
N GLY A 96 0.13 10.63 -1.46
CA GLY A 96 0.92 11.24 -0.38
C GLY A 96 0.99 12.75 -0.57
N VAL A 97 0.82 13.50 0.52
CA VAL A 97 0.94 14.96 0.56
C VAL A 97 2.25 15.39 1.22
N ASN A 98 2.86 16.46 0.72
CA ASN A 98 4.08 17.07 1.26
C ASN A 98 5.17 16.04 1.58
N LYS A 99 5.54 15.88 2.87
CA LYS A 99 6.62 14.98 3.32
C LYS A 99 6.29 13.51 3.03
N ALA A 100 5.01 13.13 2.99
CA ALA A 100 4.57 11.75 2.79
C ALA A 100 4.67 11.28 1.32
N THR A 101 4.89 12.18 0.36
CA THR A 101 5.12 11.83 -1.06
C THR A 101 6.24 10.79 -1.24
N ARG A 102 7.25 10.83 -0.36
CA ARG A 102 8.38 9.90 -0.36
C ARG A 102 7.99 8.47 0.02
N ILE A 103 6.93 8.28 0.80
CA ILE A 103 6.47 6.95 1.25
C ILE A 103 5.85 6.15 0.10
N MET A 104 5.33 6.85 -0.90
CA MET A 104 4.63 6.24 -2.05
C MET A 104 5.45 5.19 -2.78
N GLN A 105 6.78 5.29 -2.75
CA GLN A 105 7.67 4.29 -3.35
C GLN A 105 7.51 2.89 -2.75
N TRP A 106 7.19 2.79 -1.45
CA TRP A 106 7.02 1.52 -0.74
C TRP A 106 5.64 0.88 -1.01
N LEU A 107 4.68 1.68 -1.44
CA LEU A 107 3.40 1.21 -1.94
C LEU A 107 3.47 0.70 -3.39
N LEU A 108 4.48 1.13 -4.17
CA LEU A 108 4.59 0.70 -5.57
C LEU A 108 4.77 -0.81 -5.68
N THR A 109 5.47 -1.43 -4.73
CA THR A 109 5.76 -2.87 -4.70
C THR A 109 4.64 -3.70 -4.07
N ALA A 110 3.70 -3.07 -3.35
CA ALA A 110 2.62 -3.77 -2.67
C ALA A 110 1.64 -4.43 -3.67
N GLY A 111 1.01 -5.53 -3.26
CA GLY A 111 -0.03 -6.19 -4.05
C GLY A 111 -1.19 -5.25 -4.38
N LYS A 112 -1.91 -5.54 -5.47
CA LYS A 112 -3.04 -4.74 -5.97
C LYS A 112 -4.23 -5.65 -6.23
N GLU A 113 -5.43 -5.19 -5.95
CA GLU A 113 -6.69 -5.89 -6.25
C GLU A 113 -7.54 -5.04 -7.18
N TYR A 114 -8.21 -5.68 -8.14
CA TYR A 114 -9.11 -5.03 -9.07
C TYR A 114 -10.41 -5.81 -9.22
N VAL A 115 -11.47 -5.09 -9.59
CA VAL A 115 -12.66 -5.64 -10.22
C VAL A 115 -12.62 -5.26 -11.69
N CYS A 116 -12.81 -6.23 -12.57
CA CYS A 116 -12.64 -6.10 -14.00
C CYS A 116 -13.85 -6.65 -14.73
N LEU A 117 -14.35 -5.89 -15.70
CA LEU A 117 -15.31 -6.35 -16.69
C LEU A 117 -14.55 -6.69 -17.98
N MET A 118 -14.67 -7.94 -18.40
CA MET A 118 -14.10 -8.44 -19.65
C MET A 118 -15.21 -8.85 -20.61
N HIS A 119 -15.07 -8.48 -21.87
CA HIS A 119 -15.93 -8.94 -22.96
C HIS A 119 -15.18 -9.91 -23.87
N ILE A 120 -15.70 -11.13 -23.98
CA ILE A 120 -15.20 -12.22 -24.82
C ILE A 120 -15.80 -12.08 -26.22
N HIS A 121 -15.01 -12.29 -27.29
CA HIS A 121 -15.52 -12.04 -28.66
C HIS A 121 -16.35 -13.17 -29.26
N GLY A 122 -16.40 -14.34 -28.62
CA GLY A 122 -17.15 -15.51 -29.09
C GLY A 122 -17.99 -16.14 -27.98
N ASP A 123 -19.01 -16.90 -28.38
CA ASP A 123 -19.88 -17.62 -27.46
C ASP A 123 -19.18 -18.85 -26.91
N LEU A 124 -19.12 -18.96 -25.58
CA LEU A 124 -18.46 -20.05 -24.88
C LEU A 124 -19.34 -20.55 -23.75
N ASP A 125 -19.25 -21.85 -23.47
CA ASP A 125 -19.89 -22.42 -22.29
C ASP A 125 -19.32 -21.81 -21.00
N LYS A 126 -20.21 -21.47 -20.06
CA LYS A 126 -19.82 -20.82 -18.80
C LYS A 126 -18.85 -21.69 -18.00
N ASN A 127 -19.00 -23.02 -18.03
CA ASN A 127 -18.12 -23.92 -17.27
C ASN A 127 -16.70 -23.92 -17.84
N LYS A 128 -16.54 -23.78 -19.16
CA LYS A 128 -15.22 -23.62 -19.79
C LYS A 128 -14.54 -22.35 -19.31
N ILE A 129 -15.26 -21.23 -19.27
CA ILE A 129 -14.72 -19.94 -18.78
C ILE A 129 -14.23 -20.09 -17.33
N ILE A 130 -15.07 -20.65 -16.46
CA ILE A 130 -14.74 -20.85 -15.03
C ILE A 130 -13.52 -21.75 -14.87
N PHE A 131 -13.48 -22.86 -15.60
CA PHE A 131 -12.40 -23.84 -15.51
C PHE A 131 -11.05 -23.28 -15.98
N GLU A 132 -11.03 -22.59 -17.12
CA GLU A 132 -9.80 -22.00 -17.65
C GLU A 132 -9.34 -20.81 -16.79
N MET A 133 -10.27 -19.99 -16.27
CA MET A 133 -9.91 -18.84 -15.45
C MET A 133 -9.23 -19.26 -14.14
N LYS A 134 -9.70 -20.35 -13.51
CA LYS A 134 -9.06 -20.92 -12.31
C LYS A 134 -7.64 -21.42 -12.56
N LYS A 135 -7.32 -21.86 -13.78
CA LYS A 135 -5.95 -22.26 -14.15
C LYS A 135 -5.05 -21.07 -14.50
N PHE A 136 -5.65 -19.92 -14.79
CA PHE A 136 -4.93 -18.71 -15.21
C PHE A 136 -4.50 -17.83 -14.02
N THR A 137 -4.11 -18.49 -12.94
CA THR A 137 -3.53 -17.92 -11.70
C THR A 137 -2.08 -18.37 -11.52
N GLY A 138 -1.36 -17.75 -10.59
CA GLY A 138 0.05 -18.04 -10.35
C GLY A 138 1.00 -17.20 -11.21
N LYS A 139 2.19 -17.72 -11.46
CA LYS A 139 3.28 -17.02 -12.15
C LYS A 139 3.04 -16.99 -13.66
N LEU A 140 2.79 -15.80 -14.20
CA LEU A 140 2.55 -15.57 -15.61
C LEU A 140 3.59 -14.61 -16.20
N LYS A 141 4.00 -14.87 -17.46
CA LYS A 141 4.88 -13.97 -18.21
C LYS A 141 4.05 -12.90 -18.90
N GLN A 142 4.38 -11.63 -18.67
CA GLN A 142 3.76 -10.50 -19.35
C GLN A 142 4.82 -9.67 -20.09
N LEU A 143 4.45 -9.23 -21.29
CA LEU A 143 5.15 -8.16 -21.99
C LEU A 143 4.32 -6.88 -21.80
N PRO A 144 4.90 -5.81 -21.18
CA PRO A 144 4.20 -4.54 -21.05
C PRO A 144 3.63 -4.03 -22.39
N PRO A 145 2.47 -3.36 -22.38
CA PRO A 145 1.90 -2.75 -23.57
C PRO A 145 2.81 -1.64 -24.10
N VAL A 146 2.63 -1.26 -25.37
CA VAL A 146 3.39 -0.19 -26.02
C VAL A 146 3.26 1.13 -25.26
N LYS A 147 2.04 1.46 -24.83
CA LYS A 147 1.76 2.60 -23.94
C LYS A 147 2.02 2.19 -22.49
N SER A 148 3.28 2.16 -22.06
CA SER A 148 3.66 1.93 -20.67
C SER A 148 4.82 2.84 -20.25
N ALA A 149 4.90 3.14 -18.95
CA ALA A 149 5.97 3.96 -18.37
C ALA A 149 7.27 3.17 -18.11
N VAL A 150 7.32 1.89 -18.47
CA VAL A 150 8.45 0.99 -18.18
C VAL A 150 9.00 0.39 -19.46
N LYS A 151 10.29 0.03 -19.44
CA LYS A 151 10.93 -0.69 -20.55
C LYS A 151 10.15 -1.97 -20.89
N ARG A 152 9.92 -2.17 -22.18
CA ARG A 152 9.13 -3.29 -22.72
C ARG A 152 10.00 -4.54 -22.84
N GLU A 153 9.97 -5.36 -21.81
CA GLU A 153 10.66 -6.67 -21.74
C GLU A 153 9.75 -7.70 -21.06
N ILE A 154 9.99 -8.99 -21.32
CA ILE A 154 9.21 -10.07 -20.70
C ILE A 154 9.52 -10.11 -19.21
N ARG A 155 8.47 -10.07 -18.38
CA ARG A 155 8.59 -10.14 -16.92
C ARG A 155 7.59 -11.12 -16.35
N GLU A 156 8.00 -11.87 -15.34
CA GLU A 156 7.10 -12.72 -14.57
C GLU A 156 6.31 -11.88 -13.56
N ARG A 157 5.02 -12.13 -13.45
CA ARG A 157 4.10 -11.53 -12.48
C ARG A 157 3.23 -12.60 -11.87
N ASN A 158 2.99 -12.50 -10.57
CA ASN A 158 2.13 -13.43 -9.87
C ASN A 158 0.68 -12.92 -9.81
N ILE A 159 -0.26 -13.76 -10.23
CA ILE A 159 -1.70 -13.60 -9.99
C ILE A 159 -2.03 -14.43 -8.76
N TYR A 160 -2.40 -13.78 -7.66
CA TYR A 160 -2.64 -14.45 -6.39
C TYR A 160 -3.97 -15.21 -6.41
N TYR A 161 -5.02 -14.59 -6.94
CA TYR A 161 -6.34 -15.19 -7.07
C TYR A 161 -7.12 -14.49 -8.19
N VAL A 162 -8.10 -15.21 -8.74
CA VAL A 162 -9.13 -14.69 -9.62
C VAL A 162 -10.45 -15.31 -9.17
N ASP A 163 -11.44 -14.47 -8.94
CA ASP A 163 -12.75 -14.87 -8.44
C ASP A 163 -13.84 -14.28 -9.34
N ILE A 164 -14.66 -15.15 -9.93
CA ILE A 164 -15.70 -14.74 -10.86
C ILE A 164 -16.90 -14.26 -10.05
N ILE A 165 -17.31 -13.02 -10.28
CA ILE A 165 -18.47 -12.41 -9.63
C ILE A 165 -19.74 -12.74 -10.42
N ASP A 166 -19.71 -12.54 -11.74
CA ASP A 166 -20.85 -12.80 -12.61
C ASP A 166 -20.41 -13.10 -14.05
N ILE A 167 -21.25 -13.85 -14.78
CA ILE A 167 -21.11 -14.12 -16.21
C ILE A 167 -22.48 -13.92 -16.88
N ASP A 168 -22.57 -12.88 -17.71
CA ASP A 168 -23.74 -12.61 -18.54
C ASP A 168 -23.37 -12.67 -20.03
N GLY A 169 -23.81 -13.73 -20.71
CA GLY A 169 -23.43 -14.00 -22.10
C GLY A 169 -21.91 -14.01 -22.32
N ARG A 170 -21.40 -12.94 -22.92
CA ARG A 170 -19.98 -12.74 -23.26
C ARG A 170 -19.24 -11.84 -22.28
N ASP A 171 -19.96 -11.24 -21.35
CA ASP A 171 -19.43 -10.35 -20.35
C ASP A 171 -19.15 -11.12 -19.05
N VAL A 172 -17.92 -10.99 -18.56
CA VAL A 172 -17.43 -11.67 -17.37
C VAL A 172 -16.93 -10.61 -16.39
N LEU A 173 -17.60 -10.53 -15.25
CA LEU A 173 -17.20 -9.68 -14.13
C LEU A 173 -16.41 -10.53 -13.13
N PHE A 174 -15.20 -10.10 -12.80
CA PHE A 174 -14.35 -10.84 -11.87
C PHE A 174 -13.48 -9.92 -11.02
N LYS A 175 -13.10 -10.43 -9.85
CA LYS A 175 -12.11 -9.85 -8.94
C LYS A 175 -10.77 -10.54 -9.16
N ILE A 176 -9.68 -9.77 -9.14
CA ILE A 176 -8.33 -10.30 -9.36
C ILE A 176 -7.32 -9.64 -8.42
N GLY A 177 -6.60 -10.48 -7.66
CA GLY A 177 -5.48 -10.09 -6.80
C GLY A 177 -4.14 -10.33 -7.50
N THR A 178 -3.28 -9.32 -7.56
CA THR A 178 -2.05 -9.37 -8.37
C THR A 178 -0.84 -8.77 -7.68
N GLN A 179 0.34 -9.25 -8.08
CA GLN A 179 1.59 -8.58 -7.80
C GLN A 179 1.61 -7.19 -8.45
N ALA A 180 2.28 -6.24 -7.81
CA ALA A 180 2.53 -4.92 -8.38
C ALA A 180 3.11 -4.98 -9.81
N GLY A 181 2.63 -4.08 -10.67
CA GLY A 181 3.09 -3.96 -12.06
C GLY A 181 2.57 -5.05 -12.99
N THR A 182 1.52 -5.77 -12.59
CA THR A 182 0.72 -6.64 -13.46
C THR A 182 -0.20 -5.79 -14.34
N TYR A 183 -0.22 -6.05 -15.64
CA TYR A 183 -1.10 -5.36 -16.59
C TYR A 183 -2.39 -6.16 -16.77
N ILE A 184 -3.49 -5.72 -16.15
CA ILE A 184 -4.79 -6.42 -16.22
C ILE A 184 -5.31 -6.48 -17.66
N ARG A 185 -5.16 -5.41 -18.44
CA ARG A 185 -5.50 -5.40 -19.88
C ARG A 185 -4.79 -6.50 -20.66
N LYS A 186 -3.51 -6.75 -20.35
CA LYS A 186 -2.72 -7.81 -20.98
C LYS A 186 -3.16 -9.19 -20.50
N TRP A 187 -3.45 -9.33 -19.20
CA TRP A 187 -4.00 -10.56 -18.64
C TRP A 187 -5.33 -10.94 -19.33
N VAL A 188 -6.25 -9.99 -19.50
CA VAL A 188 -7.52 -10.20 -20.21
C VAL A 188 -7.32 -10.63 -21.65
N HIS A 189 -6.43 -9.95 -22.38
CA HIS A 189 -6.08 -10.32 -23.75
C HIS A 189 -5.54 -11.75 -23.84
N ASP A 190 -4.60 -12.11 -22.96
CA ASP A 190 -3.97 -13.43 -22.96
C ASP A 190 -4.93 -14.53 -22.55
N PHE A 191 -5.82 -14.25 -21.60
CA PHE A 191 -6.90 -15.16 -21.24
C PHE A 191 -7.85 -15.40 -22.42
N GLY A 192 -8.19 -14.36 -23.18
CA GLY A 192 -8.96 -14.48 -24.41
C GLY A 192 -8.30 -15.39 -25.47
N LEU A 193 -6.97 -15.35 -25.58
CA LEU A 193 -6.22 -16.27 -26.45
C LEU A 193 -6.32 -17.71 -25.97
N VAL A 194 -6.22 -17.95 -24.65
CA VAL A 194 -6.40 -19.29 -24.05
C VAL A 194 -7.79 -19.85 -24.35
N LEU A 195 -8.82 -19.00 -24.32
CA LEU A 195 -10.19 -19.39 -24.64
C LEU A 195 -10.41 -19.72 -26.13
N GLY A 196 -9.57 -19.19 -27.02
CA GLY A 196 -9.61 -19.39 -28.47
C GLY A 196 -10.47 -18.38 -29.24
N THR A 197 -11.05 -17.39 -28.57
CA THR A 197 -11.97 -16.41 -29.17
C THR A 197 -11.47 -14.96 -29.11
N ASN A 198 -10.42 -14.68 -28.33
CA ASN A 198 -10.01 -13.35 -27.87
C ASN A 198 -10.99 -12.71 -26.87
N ALA A 199 -10.48 -11.74 -26.12
CA ALA A 199 -11.24 -10.95 -25.17
C ALA A 199 -10.59 -9.57 -25.00
N HIS A 200 -11.38 -8.60 -24.53
CA HIS A 200 -10.88 -7.29 -24.20
C HIS A 200 -11.46 -6.78 -22.88
N MET A 201 -10.69 -5.90 -22.23
CA MET A 201 -11.08 -5.26 -20.98
C MET A 201 -12.01 -4.09 -21.28
N VAL A 202 -13.23 -4.13 -20.75
CA VAL A 202 -14.26 -3.10 -20.90
C VAL A 202 -14.07 -2.05 -19.81
N GLU A 203 -14.09 -2.49 -18.55
CA GLU A 203 -13.96 -1.63 -17.38
C GLU A 203 -13.00 -2.23 -16.36
N LEU A 204 -12.39 -1.36 -15.57
CA LEU A 204 -11.49 -1.75 -14.49
C LEU A 204 -11.60 -0.75 -13.35
N ARG A 205 -11.76 -1.28 -12.13
CA ARG A 205 -11.73 -0.52 -10.88
C ARG A 205 -10.69 -1.14 -9.95
N ARG A 206 -9.79 -0.34 -9.40
CA ARG A 206 -8.86 -0.80 -8.36
C ARG A 206 -9.55 -0.75 -7.00
N THR A 207 -9.70 -1.91 -6.36
CA THR A 207 -10.36 -2.05 -5.05
C THR A 207 -9.36 -2.11 -3.91
N LYS A 208 -8.08 -2.46 -4.18
CA LYS A 208 -6.99 -2.37 -3.20
C LYS A 208 -5.67 -1.93 -3.82
N ALA A 209 -4.90 -1.14 -3.06
CA ALA A 209 -3.53 -0.77 -3.34
C ALA A 209 -2.65 -0.91 -2.09
N GLY A 210 -2.07 -2.10 -1.89
CA GLY A 210 -1.41 -2.44 -0.63
C GLY A 210 -2.41 -2.32 0.54
N PRO A 211 -2.07 -1.61 1.62
CA PRO A 211 -2.93 -1.46 2.79
C PRO A 211 -4.13 -0.52 2.60
N PHE A 212 -4.28 0.09 1.41
CA PHE A 212 -5.42 0.94 1.07
C PHE A 212 -6.48 0.13 0.32
N ASN A 213 -7.73 0.31 0.71
CA ASN A 213 -8.91 -0.36 0.15
C ASN A 213 -10.06 0.65 0.01
N GLU A 214 -11.27 0.18 -0.27
CA GLU A 214 -12.45 1.03 -0.45
C GLU A 214 -13.11 1.50 0.86
N GLU A 215 -12.60 1.14 2.05
CA GLU A 215 -13.22 1.50 3.33
C GLU A 215 -13.11 3.00 3.65
N ASN A 216 -12.00 3.64 3.26
CA ASN A 216 -11.73 5.06 3.50
C ASN A 216 -11.45 5.77 2.17
N LEU A 217 -12.42 5.75 1.27
CA LEU A 217 -12.31 6.34 -0.05
C LEU A 217 -12.88 7.77 -0.06
N THR A 218 -12.17 8.70 -0.69
CA THR A 218 -12.55 10.12 -0.73
C THR A 218 -12.67 10.61 -2.16
N THR A 219 -13.78 11.25 -2.53
CA THR A 219 -13.87 11.90 -3.85
C THR A 219 -13.17 13.26 -3.84
N LEU A 220 -12.80 13.76 -5.02
CA LEU A 220 -12.20 15.09 -5.13
C LEU A 220 -13.14 16.21 -4.65
N THR A 221 -14.45 16.03 -4.83
CA THR A 221 -15.47 16.97 -4.34
C THR A 221 -15.54 16.97 -2.82
N ASP A 222 -15.63 15.79 -2.19
CA ASP A 222 -15.66 15.69 -0.73
C ASP A 222 -14.40 16.29 -0.10
N LEU A 223 -13.24 16.05 -0.71
CA LEU A 223 -11.98 16.63 -0.23
C LEU A 223 -11.99 18.16 -0.29
N LYS A 224 -12.53 18.72 -1.37
CA LYS A 224 -12.64 20.17 -1.55
C LYS A 224 -13.57 20.78 -0.50
N ASP A 225 -14.72 20.17 -0.28
CA ASP A 225 -15.70 20.64 0.71
C ASP A 225 -15.12 20.54 2.13
N ALA A 226 -14.48 19.41 2.47
CA ALA A 226 -13.84 19.21 3.77
C ALA A 226 -12.71 20.22 4.04
N TYR A 227 -11.92 20.56 3.02
CA TYR A 227 -10.87 21.57 3.15
C TYR A 227 -11.45 22.99 3.29
N TYR A 228 -12.53 23.29 2.57
CA TYR A 228 -13.25 24.56 2.71
C TYR A 228 -13.76 24.76 4.14
N TYR A 229 -14.45 23.77 4.72
CA TYR A 229 -14.94 23.85 6.11
C TYR A 229 -13.80 24.02 7.12
N TYR A 230 -12.67 23.34 6.90
CA TYR A 230 -11.49 23.51 7.73
C TYR A 230 -10.94 24.95 7.69
N LYS A 231 -10.89 25.57 6.49
CA LYS A 231 -10.32 26.90 6.29
C LYS A 231 -11.23 28.03 6.74
N GLU A 232 -12.49 27.98 6.34
CA GLU A 232 -13.44 29.09 6.51
C GLU A 232 -14.21 29.00 7.82
N GLU A 233 -14.50 27.77 8.28
CA GLU A 233 -15.35 27.54 9.46
C GLU A 233 -14.55 26.98 10.66
N GLY A 234 -13.31 26.55 10.44
CA GLY A 234 -12.46 25.94 11.47
C GLY A 234 -12.87 24.52 11.86
N ASP A 235 -13.84 23.91 11.17
CA ASP A 235 -14.24 22.51 11.38
C ASP A 235 -13.33 21.57 10.59
N ASP A 236 -12.42 20.90 11.29
CA ASP A 236 -11.50 19.93 10.69
C ASP A 236 -12.03 18.50 10.67
N SER A 237 -13.25 18.24 11.19
CA SER A 237 -13.73 16.88 11.46
C SER A 237 -13.83 16.02 10.20
N ALA A 238 -14.30 16.58 9.09
CA ALA A 238 -14.39 15.89 7.81
C ALA A 238 -13.01 15.65 7.20
N LEU A 239 -12.16 16.69 7.17
CA LEU A 239 -10.82 16.62 6.62
C LEU A 239 -9.97 15.62 7.40
N ARG A 240 -10.04 15.64 8.73
CA ARG A 240 -9.30 14.75 9.61
C ARG A 240 -9.55 13.27 9.31
N ARG A 241 -10.80 12.90 8.97
CA ARG A 241 -11.14 11.51 8.59
C ARG A 241 -10.51 11.09 7.26
N MET A 242 -10.21 12.04 6.38
CA MET A 242 -9.61 11.79 5.06
C MET A 242 -8.07 11.71 5.10
N LEU A 243 -7.44 12.30 6.13
CA LEU A 243 -5.99 12.32 6.30
C LEU A 243 -5.52 11.01 6.96
N ILE A 244 -5.04 10.08 6.15
CA ILE A 244 -4.54 8.78 6.61
C ILE A 244 -3.07 8.91 7.04
N THR A 245 -2.72 8.28 8.16
CA THR A 245 -1.35 8.33 8.69
C THR A 245 -0.37 7.66 7.73
N PRO A 246 0.85 8.19 7.61
CA PRO A 246 1.90 7.61 6.77
C PRO A 246 2.29 6.19 7.21
N GLU A 247 2.15 5.90 8.51
CA GLU A 247 2.33 4.58 9.11
C GLU A 247 1.42 3.51 8.49
N LYS A 248 0.20 3.88 8.08
CA LYS A 248 -0.71 2.97 7.37
C LYS A 248 -0.10 2.49 6.05
N ALA A 249 0.60 3.35 5.32
CA ALA A 249 1.19 2.98 4.03
C ALA A 249 2.37 2.03 4.09
N VAL A 250 2.98 1.86 5.25
CA VAL A 250 4.02 0.87 5.49
C VAL A 250 3.50 -0.32 6.29
N SER A 251 2.19 -0.42 6.53
CA SER A 251 1.63 -1.49 7.34
C SER A 251 1.74 -2.86 6.69
N HIS A 252 1.98 -2.94 5.38
CA HIS A 252 2.29 -4.19 4.68
C HIS A 252 3.73 -4.67 4.92
N LEU A 253 4.64 -3.78 5.32
CA LEU A 253 6.02 -4.14 5.65
C LEU A 253 6.11 -4.79 7.04
N LYS A 254 7.16 -5.57 7.25
CA LYS A 254 7.51 -6.11 8.57
C LYS A 254 8.12 -5.02 9.43
N LYS A 255 7.93 -5.10 10.75
CA LYS A 255 8.25 -4.00 11.67
C LYS A 255 9.33 -4.35 12.69
N ILE A 256 10.21 -3.38 12.96
CA ILE A 256 11.19 -3.41 14.05
C ILE A 256 11.00 -2.16 14.89
N TYR A 257 10.92 -2.31 16.21
CA TYR A 257 10.69 -1.23 17.15
C TYR A 257 11.95 -0.92 17.93
N VAL A 258 12.27 0.38 18.08
CA VAL A 258 13.55 0.83 18.64
C VAL A 258 13.38 1.68 19.90
N MET A 259 14.45 1.78 20.68
CA MET A 259 14.52 2.66 21.86
C MET A 259 14.47 4.14 21.45
N ASP A 260 13.89 4.99 22.31
CA ASP A 260 13.89 6.46 22.13
C ASP A 260 15.30 7.01 21.90
N THR A 261 16.29 6.51 22.66
CA THR A 261 17.71 6.91 22.56
C THR A 261 18.37 6.59 21.22
N THR A 262 17.77 5.72 20.41
CA THR A 262 18.30 5.32 19.10
C THR A 262 17.74 6.20 17.98
N VAL A 263 16.51 6.73 18.14
CA VAL A 263 15.74 7.40 17.09
C VAL A 263 16.50 8.56 16.44
N ASN A 264 17.10 9.45 17.25
CA ASN A 264 17.83 10.62 16.72
C ASN A 264 18.94 10.21 15.74
N SER A 265 19.71 9.18 16.09
CA SER A 265 20.82 8.70 15.25
C SER A 265 20.33 8.14 13.91
N LEU A 266 19.19 7.45 13.93
CA LEU A 266 18.54 6.91 12.73
C LEU A 266 18.01 8.03 11.84
N CYS A 267 17.49 9.11 12.43
CA CYS A 267 17.03 10.29 11.69
C CYS A 267 18.18 10.97 10.91
N HIS A 268 19.42 10.81 11.37
CA HIS A 268 20.63 11.28 10.68
C HIS A 268 21.22 10.25 9.70
N GLY A 269 20.50 9.17 9.40
CA GLY A 269 20.89 8.17 8.41
C GLY A 269 21.80 7.05 8.92
N ALA A 270 22.02 6.95 10.24
CA ALA A 270 22.75 5.82 10.80
C ALA A 270 22.03 4.49 10.51
N PHE A 271 22.80 3.40 10.40
CA PHE A 271 22.24 2.05 10.33
C PHE A 271 21.72 1.60 11.69
N LEU A 272 20.62 0.85 11.70
CA LEU A 272 20.10 0.28 12.93
C LEU A 272 20.99 -0.88 13.38
N LYS A 273 21.57 -0.74 14.57
CA LYS A 273 22.36 -1.78 15.22
C LYS A 273 21.50 -2.55 16.23
N VAL A 274 21.82 -3.83 16.44
CA VAL A 274 21.09 -4.73 17.36
C VAL A 274 20.84 -4.13 18.74
N PRO A 275 21.79 -3.41 19.40
CA PRO A 275 21.56 -2.78 20.69
C PRO A 275 20.39 -1.79 20.76
N GLY A 276 19.94 -1.22 19.63
CA GLY A 276 18.82 -0.28 19.60
C GLY A 276 17.44 -0.91 19.52
N ILE A 277 17.35 -2.24 19.32
CA ILE A 277 16.10 -2.95 19.01
C ILE A 277 15.42 -3.42 20.29
N VAL A 278 14.14 -3.06 20.46
CA VAL A 278 13.31 -3.45 21.59
C VAL A 278 12.50 -4.71 21.29
N LYS A 279 11.76 -4.69 20.18
CA LYS A 279 10.92 -5.78 19.70
C LYS A 279 10.81 -5.77 18.19
N LEU A 280 10.47 -6.90 17.59
CA LEU A 280 10.40 -7.07 16.14
C LEU A 280 9.38 -8.13 15.75
N GLU A 281 8.90 -8.09 14.51
CA GLU A 281 8.08 -9.18 13.95
C GLU A 281 8.93 -10.44 13.75
N LYS A 282 8.39 -11.61 14.13
CA LYS A 282 9.09 -12.90 14.11
C LYS A 282 9.54 -13.35 12.72
N THR A 283 8.82 -12.96 11.67
CA THR A 283 9.02 -13.51 10.33
C THR A 283 10.06 -12.76 9.48
N ILE A 284 10.84 -11.83 10.04
CA ILE A 284 11.85 -11.06 9.29
C ILE A 284 12.99 -11.95 8.79
N GLY A 285 13.18 -11.99 7.48
CA GLY A 285 14.30 -12.62 6.80
C GLY A 285 15.39 -11.63 6.40
N LYS A 286 16.56 -12.14 5.98
CA LYS A 286 17.62 -11.31 5.39
C LYS A 286 17.15 -10.71 4.06
N GLU A 287 17.56 -9.47 3.82
CA GLU A 287 17.19 -8.63 2.66
C GLU A 287 15.71 -8.24 2.57
N ASP A 288 14.88 -8.61 3.55
CA ASP A 288 13.52 -8.08 3.66
C ASP A 288 13.53 -6.56 3.82
N VAL A 289 12.58 -5.90 3.18
CA VAL A 289 12.30 -4.49 3.42
C VAL A 289 11.48 -4.38 4.71
N VAL A 290 12.01 -3.63 5.67
CA VAL A 290 11.42 -3.47 7.01
C VAL A 290 11.18 -2.00 7.34
N ALA A 291 10.09 -1.74 8.04
CA ALA A 291 9.78 -0.44 8.65
C ALA A 291 10.34 -0.40 10.07
N VAL A 292 11.14 0.61 10.37
CA VAL A 292 11.66 0.87 11.72
C VAL A 292 10.76 1.89 12.39
N MET A 293 10.20 1.50 13.53
CA MET A 293 9.15 2.21 14.25
C MET A 293 9.64 2.66 15.63
N THR A 294 9.12 3.77 16.14
CA THR A 294 9.21 4.07 17.59
C THR A 294 8.27 3.16 18.37
N LEU A 295 8.43 3.10 19.69
CA LEU A 295 7.47 2.40 20.56
C LEU A 295 6.08 3.05 20.61
N LYS A 296 5.93 4.28 20.09
CA LYS A 296 4.64 4.95 19.89
C LYS A 296 4.03 4.68 18.51
N ASN A 297 4.57 3.69 17.78
CA ASN A 297 4.17 3.32 16.42
C ASN A 297 4.46 4.37 15.35
N GLU A 298 5.32 5.36 15.59
CA GLU A 298 5.68 6.34 14.57
C GLU A 298 6.73 5.76 13.60
N LEU A 299 6.59 6.04 12.31
CA LEU A 299 7.55 5.62 11.30
C LEU A 299 8.83 6.46 11.36
N VAL A 300 9.96 5.82 11.66
CA VAL A 300 11.28 6.47 11.66
C VAL A 300 11.90 6.41 10.27
N LEU A 301 12.07 5.20 9.75
CA LEU A 301 12.71 4.92 8.47
C LEU A 301 12.23 3.60 7.87
N VAL A 302 12.51 3.41 6.58
CA VAL A 302 12.45 2.09 5.93
C VAL A 302 13.86 1.70 5.49
N GLY A 303 14.19 0.41 5.61
CA GLY A 303 15.49 -0.12 5.25
C GLY A 303 15.47 -1.61 4.93
N LYS A 304 16.63 -2.16 4.59
CA LYS A 304 16.82 -3.60 4.32
C LYS A 304 17.40 -4.31 5.53
N ALA A 305 16.75 -5.40 5.94
CA ALA A 305 17.23 -6.27 7.00
C ALA A 305 18.55 -6.95 6.57
N LYS A 306 19.57 -6.86 7.43
CA LYS A 306 20.86 -7.54 7.28
C LYS A 306 20.98 -8.78 8.16
N MET A 307 20.04 -8.94 9.08
CA MET A 307 19.90 -10.08 9.97
C MET A 307 18.44 -10.56 9.92
N SER A 308 18.22 -11.86 10.05
CA SER A 308 16.87 -12.38 10.29
C SER A 308 16.46 -12.12 11.74
N SER A 309 15.19 -12.36 12.07
CA SER A 309 14.70 -12.28 13.44
C SER A 309 15.50 -13.15 14.41
N GLU A 310 15.85 -14.36 14.01
CA GLU A 310 16.62 -15.31 14.83
C GLU A 310 18.04 -14.81 15.08
N ASP A 311 18.69 -14.25 14.05
CA ASP A 311 20.02 -13.63 14.18
C ASP A 311 19.94 -12.39 15.11
N ILE A 312 18.93 -11.53 14.96
CA ILE A 312 18.75 -10.35 15.84
C ILE A 312 18.54 -10.76 17.31
N LEU A 313 17.85 -11.88 17.56
CA LEU A 313 17.66 -12.41 18.91
C LEU A 313 18.96 -12.95 19.52
N ARG A 314 19.74 -13.70 18.75
CA ARG A 314 20.96 -14.37 19.22
C ARG A 314 22.13 -13.40 19.41
N GLU A 315 22.30 -12.45 18.50
CA GLU A 315 23.44 -11.55 18.49
C GLU A 315 23.26 -10.37 19.47
N GLU A 316 24.36 -9.86 20.03
CA GLU A 316 24.37 -8.67 20.90
C GLU A 316 24.86 -7.41 20.18
N ARG A 317 25.52 -7.57 19.03
CA ARG A 317 26.15 -6.50 18.25
C ARG A 317 25.92 -6.74 16.76
N GLY A 318 26.24 -5.72 15.97
CA GLY A 318 26.14 -5.78 14.51
C GLY A 318 25.03 -4.88 13.95
N ILE A 319 25.01 -4.79 12.62
CA ILE A 319 24.03 -4.00 11.87
C ILE A 319 22.85 -4.91 11.54
N ALA A 320 21.68 -4.57 12.06
CA ALA A 320 20.44 -5.30 11.83
C ALA A 320 19.68 -4.78 10.59
N VAL A 321 19.69 -3.46 10.36
CA VAL A 321 19.03 -2.84 9.20
C VAL A 321 19.94 -1.81 8.56
N GLN A 322 20.15 -1.94 7.25
CA GLN A 322 20.75 -0.91 6.42
C GLN A 322 19.66 0.11 6.05
N THR A 323 19.89 1.37 6.38
CA THR A 323 18.97 2.48 6.10
C THR A 323 18.86 2.74 4.60
N GLU A 324 17.64 2.76 4.07
CA GLU A 324 17.37 3.15 2.68
C GLU A 324 16.68 4.52 2.61
N GLN A 325 15.74 4.81 3.52
CA GLN A 325 15.03 6.07 3.51
C GLN A 325 14.53 6.48 4.90
N VAL A 326 14.92 7.68 5.35
CA VAL A 326 14.48 8.29 6.61
C VAL A 326 13.27 9.19 6.38
N PHE A 327 12.27 9.11 7.26
CA PHE A 327 11.04 9.91 7.21
C PHE A 327 10.87 10.87 8.39
N MET A 328 11.24 10.42 9.59
CA MET A 328 11.08 11.21 10.82
C MET A 328 12.05 12.40 10.85
N ASP A 329 11.55 13.52 11.37
CA ASP A 329 12.35 14.71 11.63
C ASP A 329 13.24 14.50 12.86
N ALA A 330 14.54 14.80 12.74
CA ALA A 330 15.51 14.58 13.82
C ALA A 330 15.23 15.45 15.07
N SER A 331 14.48 16.55 14.93
CA SER A 331 14.10 17.42 16.05
C SER A 331 13.08 16.78 17.00
N LEU A 332 12.28 15.82 16.54
CA LEU A 332 11.22 15.18 17.34
C LEU A 332 11.77 14.35 18.50
N TYR A 333 12.94 13.75 18.30
CA TYR A 333 13.66 12.96 19.30
C TYR A 333 15.07 13.54 19.42
N PRO A 334 15.35 14.42 20.39
CA PRO A 334 16.67 15.01 20.54
C PRO A 334 17.70 13.97 20.95
N LYS A 335 18.98 14.29 20.74
CA LYS A 335 20.08 13.45 21.19
C LYS A 335 20.05 13.39 22.72
N ILE A 336 19.74 12.21 23.25
CA ILE A 336 19.79 11.97 24.69
C ILE A 336 21.27 11.82 25.06
N GLU A 337 21.79 12.77 25.84
CA GLU A 337 23.12 12.64 26.42
C GLU A 337 23.13 11.42 27.34
N LYS A 338 24.10 10.54 27.13
CA LYS A 338 24.33 9.42 28.03
C LYS A 338 24.96 10.02 29.30
N PHE A 339 24.19 10.03 30.39
CA PHE A 339 24.73 10.27 31.73
C PHE A 339 25.68 9.14 32.14
#